data_AF-A0A9N9H7Y6-F1
#
_entry.id   AF-A0A9N9H7Y6-F1
#
_cell.length_a   1.000
_cell.length_b   1.000
_cell.length_c   1.000
_cell.angle_alpha   90.00
_cell.angle_beta   90.00
_cell.angle_gamma   90.00
#
_symmetry.space_group_name_H-M   'P 1'
#
loop_
_entity.id
_entity.type
_entity.pdbx_description
1 polymer ?
#
loop_
_entity_poly.entity_id
_entity_poly.type
_entity_poly.pdbx_seq_one_letter_code
_entity_poly.pdbx_strand_id
1 'polypeptide(L)'
;YDTYRSTLTAYPDTLLGAMFADRNKATLHPTNGNEYFIDRNGRAFHYVLEFYRTGKNLWLDHTAATTFPNSSKHPQQDWTLPVSRKELEEEFNYFLIPGQSIGASLTHKVAAVKLDEFVMALKEVISTVVSCYGYEVTISFTMEDDEMEVTTDTDKTPHAFYNIPGRIRHFSKPSIDGILMGIMKPFQLSGYHIISMFGKDVERHIKSEMPELIFELFPDLGFYFIYMNFKNCYDHDAILRNSCLLGIDPAVEEEEDGVTVGGGKNGGGGSE
;
A
#
# COMPACT_ATOMS: atom_id res chain seq x y z
N TYR A 1 31.06 -1.30 11.62
CA TYR A 1 30.42 -2.44 10.95
C TYR A 1 31.46 -3.51 10.78
N ASP A 2 31.12 -4.75 11.09
CA ASP A 2 31.99 -5.90 10.87
C ASP A 2 31.42 -6.77 9.74
N THR A 3 32.29 -7.17 8.82
CA THR A 3 31.90 -7.97 7.66
C THR A 3 33.09 -8.74 7.10
N TYR A 4 32.83 -9.68 6.19
CA TYR A 4 33.87 -10.42 5.51
C TYR A 4 34.39 -9.66 4.29
N ARG A 5 35.68 -9.85 3.99
CA ARG A 5 36.25 -9.35 2.73
C ARG A 5 35.53 -9.92 1.52
N SER A 6 35.14 -11.21 1.57
CA SER A 6 34.34 -11.85 0.52
C SER A 6 33.01 -11.14 0.25
N THR A 7 32.39 -10.59 1.30
CA THR A 7 31.20 -9.75 1.16
C THR A 7 31.54 -8.48 0.40
N LEU A 8 32.58 -7.74 0.81
CA LEU A 8 32.97 -6.48 0.15
C LEU A 8 33.42 -6.67 -1.30
N THR A 9 33.98 -7.83 -1.65
CA THR A 9 34.43 -8.16 -3.01
C THR A 9 33.39 -8.90 -3.85
N ALA A 10 32.17 -9.13 -3.34
CA ALA A 10 31.12 -9.87 -4.05
C ALA A 10 30.66 -9.18 -5.35
N TYR A 11 30.82 -7.87 -5.44
CA TYR A 11 30.45 -7.05 -6.59
C TYR A 11 31.67 -6.27 -7.11
N PRO A 12 32.55 -6.88 -7.93
CA PRO A 12 33.86 -6.30 -8.30
C PRO A 12 33.81 -4.95 -9.03
N ASP A 13 32.67 -4.63 -9.65
CA ASP A 13 32.47 -3.41 -10.45
C ASP A 13 31.99 -2.20 -9.62
N THR A 14 31.75 -2.41 -8.33
CA THR A 14 31.40 -1.36 -7.37
C THR A 14 32.65 -0.72 -6.74
N LEU A 15 32.50 0.43 -6.09
CA LEU A 15 33.63 1.10 -5.43
C LEU A 15 34.22 0.24 -4.30
N LEU A 16 33.41 -0.38 -3.43
CA LEU A 16 33.93 -1.25 -2.37
C LEU A 16 34.54 -2.52 -2.98
N GLY A 17 33.91 -3.10 -4.00
CA GLY A 17 34.45 -4.26 -4.71
C GLY A 17 35.83 -3.99 -5.29
N ALA A 18 36.01 -2.84 -5.93
CA ALA A 18 37.29 -2.40 -6.44
C ALA A 18 38.28 -2.09 -5.29
N MET A 19 37.86 -1.34 -4.26
CA MET A 19 38.71 -0.94 -3.15
C MET A 19 39.32 -2.14 -2.41
N PHE A 20 38.53 -3.19 -2.18
CA PHE A 20 38.95 -4.40 -1.45
C PHE A 20 39.47 -5.54 -2.35
N ALA A 21 39.53 -5.33 -3.67
CA ALA A 21 40.12 -6.29 -4.61
C ALA A 21 41.61 -6.50 -4.34
N ASP A 22 42.13 -7.70 -4.63
CA ASP A 22 43.54 -8.02 -4.38
C ASP A 22 44.52 -7.13 -5.14
N ARG A 23 44.14 -6.69 -6.35
CA ARG A 23 44.91 -5.72 -7.14
C ARG A 23 45.15 -4.38 -6.43
N ASN A 24 44.27 -4.00 -5.51
CA ASN A 24 44.32 -2.72 -4.78
C ASN A 24 44.78 -2.90 -3.32
N LYS A 25 45.27 -4.07 -2.93
CA LYS A 25 45.72 -4.33 -1.56
C LYS A 25 46.82 -3.38 -1.09
N ALA A 26 47.68 -2.91 -2.00
CA ALA A 26 48.76 -1.98 -1.69
C ALA A 26 48.29 -0.54 -1.39
N THR A 27 47.09 -0.16 -1.84
CA THR A 27 46.51 1.18 -1.60
C THR A 27 45.63 1.23 -0.35
N LEU A 28 45.43 0.09 0.31
CA LEU A 28 44.67 -0.02 1.53
C LEU A 28 45.54 0.36 2.73
N HIS A 29 45.05 1.29 3.55
CA HIS A 29 45.71 1.75 4.76
C HIS A 29 44.86 1.42 6.00
N PRO A 30 44.88 0.16 6.48
CA PRO A 30 44.13 -0.21 7.67
C PRO A 30 44.76 0.37 8.94
N THR A 31 43.94 0.75 9.91
CA THR A 31 44.42 1.34 11.19
C THR A 31 45.14 0.30 12.08
N ASN A 32 44.67 -0.96 12.08
CA ASN A 32 45.18 -2.06 12.91
C ASN A 32 45.28 -3.40 12.15
N GLY A 33 45.39 -3.33 10.82
CA GLY A 33 45.49 -4.51 9.95
C GLY A 33 44.15 -5.04 9.41
N ASN A 34 43.01 -4.69 10.01
CA ASN A 34 41.68 -5.08 9.54
C ASN A 34 40.59 -3.99 9.69
N GLU A 35 40.89 -2.85 10.32
CA GLU A 35 39.97 -1.72 10.44
C GLU A 35 40.20 -0.68 9.35
N TYR A 36 39.10 -0.24 8.73
CA TYR A 36 39.08 0.73 7.63
C TYR A 36 38.11 1.85 7.95
N PHE A 37 38.53 3.10 7.73
CA PHE A 37 37.68 4.26 7.88
C PHE A 37 37.12 4.70 6.52
N ILE A 38 35.80 4.91 6.46
CA ILE A 38 35.09 5.40 5.29
C ILE A 38 34.26 6.60 5.75
N ASP A 39 34.61 7.79 5.24
CA ASP A 39 33.99 9.06 5.64
C ASP A 39 32.64 9.29 4.94
N ARG A 40 31.65 8.46 5.28
CA ARG A 40 30.32 8.43 4.65
C ARG A 40 29.18 8.30 5.67
N ASN A 41 27.93 8.40 5.22
CA ASN A 41 26.77 8.26 6.11
C ASN A 41 26.65 6.83 6.65
N GLY A 42 27.11 6.61 7.88
CA GLY A 42 27.12 5.29 8.52
C GLY A 42 25.73 4.66 8.69
N ARG A 43 24.64 5.43 8.76
CA ARG A 43 23.27 4.89 8.83
C ARG A 43 22.83 4.34 7.48
N ALA A 44 23.01 5.11 6.40
CA ALA A 44 22.70 4.66 5.05
C ALA A 44 23.64 3.52 4.59
N PHE A 45 24.88 3.50 5.08
CA PHE A 45 25.83 2.42 4.83
C PHE A 45 25.35 1.04 5.29
N HIS A 46 24.43 0.97 6.27
CA HIS A 46 23.78 -0.30 6.64
C HIS A 46 23.18 -1.01 5.42
N TYR A 47 22.41 -0.27 4.63
CA TYR A 47 21.71 -0.80 3.45
C TYR A 47 22.65 -1.11 2.29
N VAL A 48 23.74 -0.33 2.16
CA VAL A 48 24.85 -0.68 1.25
C VAL A 48 25.38 -2.05 1.64
N LEU A 49 25.66 -2.28 2.92
CA LEU A 49 26.22 -3.54 3.37
C LEU A 49 25.25 -4.72 3.23
N GLU A 50 23.96 -4.51 3.49
CA GLU A 50 22.91 -5.51 3.26
C GLU A 50 22.76 -5.88 1.79
N PHE A 51 22.93 -4.93 0.87
CA PHE A 51 23.00 -5.23 -0.56
C PHE A 51 24.16 -6.18 -0.87
N TYR A 52 25.36 -5.95 -0.31
CA TYR A 52 26.50 -6.83 -0.57
C TYR A 52 26.33 -8.23 0.04
N ARG A 53 25.49 -8.37 1.08
CA ARG A 53 25.17 -9.66 1.72
C ARG A 53 24.12 -10.46 0.96
N THR A 54 23.09 -9.78 0.46
CA THR A 54 21.86 -10.42 -0.02
C THR A 54 21.62 -10.27 -1.52
N GLY A 55 22.27 -9.29 -2.15
CA GLY A 55 21.97 -8.83 -3.51
C GLY A 55 20.63 -8.10 -3.65
N LYS A 56 19.96 -7.75 -2.54
CA LYS A 56 18.65 -7.09 -2.52
C LYS A 56 18.73 -5.69 -1.91
N ASN A 57 17.83 -4.80 -2.36
CA ASN A 57 17.63 -3.50 -1.72
C ASN A 57 16.56 -3.60 -0.62
N LEU A 58 16.98 -3.84 0.60
CA LEU A 58 16.06 -3.99 1.73
C LEU A 58 15.37 -2.69 2.15
N TRP A 59 15.83 -1.51 1.71
CA TRP A 59 15.17 -0.25 2.06
C TRP A 59 13.77 -0.11 1.45
N LEU A 60 13.56 -0.68 0.24
CA LEU A 60 12.24 -0.69 -0.41
C LEU A 60 11.22 -1.54 0.37
N ASP A 61 11.67 -2.63 1.00
CA ASP A 61 10.82 -3.49 1.83
C ASP A 61 10.42 -2.81 3.16
N HIS A 62 11.27 -1.92 3.69
CA HIS A 62 10.98 -1.20 4.94
C HIS A 62 9.93 -0.09 4.77
N THR A 63 9.84 0.56 3.61
CA THR A 63 8.83 1.61 3.37
C THR A 63 7.40 1.08 3.31
N ALA A 64 7.20 -0.21 3.05
CA ALA A 64 5.88 -0.85 3.14
C ALA A 64 5.43 -1.13 4.59
N ALA A 65 6.36 -1.11 5.56
CA ALA A 65 6.12 -1.60 6.92
C ALA A 65 6.09 -0.52 8.02
N THR A 66 6.40 0.75 7.73
CA THR A 66 6.51 1.79 8.77
C THR A 66 5.61 2.99 8.53
N THR A 67 4.35 2.86 8.95
CA THR A 67 3.54 3.99 9.44
C THR A 67 3.93 4.22 10.90
N PHE A 68 4.69 5.27 11.22
CA PHE A 68 4.85 5.69 12.61
C PHE A 68 4.62 7.21 12.77
N PRO A 69 3.96 7.62 13.88
CA PRO A 69 3.45 8.96 14.07
C PRO A 69 4.54 9.95 14.47
N ASN A 70 4.33 11.19 14.06
CA ASN A 70 5.11 12.36 14.45
C ASN A 70 5.41 12.39 15.95
N SER A 71 6.68 12.57 16.30
CA SER A 71 7.05 13.29 17.52
C SER A 71 8.28 14.15 17.30
N SER A 72 8.18 15.33 17.87
CA SER A 72 8.92 16.53 17.52
C SER A 72 10.01 16.86 18.53
N LYS A 73 11.04 17.57 18.04
CA LYS A 73 11.95 18.54 18.71
C LYS A 73 13.35 18.05 19.14
N HIS A 74 14.33 18.83 18.64
CA HIS A 74 15.78 18.89 18.86
C HIS A 74 16.71 18.07 17.92
N PRO A 75 17.70 18.74 17.27
CA PRO A 75 18.65 18.11 16.35
C PRO A 75 19.87 17.61 17.13
N GLN A 76 19.79 16.40 17.67
CA GLN A 76 20.98 15.70 18.16
C GLN A 76 20.87 14.23 17.78
N GLN A 77 21.49 13.91 16.64
CA GLN A 77 21.90 12.58 16.15
C GLN A 77 21.13 11.39 16.75
N ASP A 78 19.81 11.39 16.49
CA ASP A 78 18.93 10.33 16.95
C ASP A 78 19.05 9.15 15.98
N TRP A 79 19.72 8.08 16.44
CA TRP A 79 19.91 6.84 15.68
C TRP A 79 18.59 6.12 15.38
N THR A 80 17.47 6.58 15.94
CA THR A 80 16.12 6.04 15.71
C THR A 80 15.42 6.59 14.47
N LEU A 81 15.92 7.68 13.87
CA LEU A 81 15.34 8.20 12.65
C LEU A 81 15.51 7.17 11.52
N PRO A 82 14.53 7.00 10.61
CA PRO A 82 14.72 6.22 9.40
C PRO A 82 15.70 6.92 8.45
N VAL A 83 16.49 6.14 7.69
CA VAL A 83 17.32 6.68 6.61
C VAL A 83 16.39 7.15 5.49
N SER A 84 16.52 8.40 5.05
CA SER A 84 15.72 8.91 3.95
C SER A 84 16.14 8.30 2.60
N ARG A 85 15.20 8.26 1.65
CA ARG A 85 15.48 7.80 0.27
C ARG A 85 16.68 8.52 -0.35
N LYS A 86 16.77 9.83 -0.12
CA LYS A 86 17.84 10.67 -0.65
C LYS A 86 19.20 10.29 -0.08
N GLU A 87 19.30 10.11 1.24
CA GLU A 87 20.55 9.67 1.88
C GLU A 87 21.00 8.31 1.35
N LEU A 88 20.05 7.39 1.13
CA LEU A 88 20.34 6.08 0.56
C LEU A 88 20.83 6.18 -0.90
N GLU A 89 20.12 6.93 -1.74
CA GLU A 89 20.49 7.14 -3.14
C GLU A 89 21.89 7.78 -3.25
N GLU A 90 22.23 8.73 -2.37
CA GLU A 90 23.56 9.34 -2.32
C GLU A 90 24.67 8.32 -2.01
N GLU A 91 24.46 7.41 -1.05
CA GLU A 91 25.44 6.37 -0.75
C GLU A 91 25.52 5.31 -1.86
N PHE A 92 24.39 4.87 -2.42
CA PHE A 92 24.38 3.89 -3.51
C PHE A 92 25.10 4.42 -4.75
N ASN A 93 24.91 5.71 -5.05
CA ASN A 93 25.64 6.40 -6.10
C ASN A 93 27.14 6.52 -5.78
N TYR A 94 27.51 6.91 -4.56
CA TYR A 94 28.90 7.01 -4.15
C TYR A 94 29.64 5.68 -4.28
N PHE A 95 29.02 4.58 -3.84
CA PHE A 95 29.59 3.24 -3.91
C PHE A 95 29.42 2.54 -5.26
N LEU A 96 28.81 3.20 -6.26
CA LEU A 96 28.57 2.67 -7.60
C LEU A 96 27.79 1.35 -7.59
N ILE A 97 26.76 1.24 -6.73
CA ILE A 97 25.95 0.02 -6.64
C ILE A 97 24.99 -0.05 -7.84
N PRO A 98 25.03 -1.13 -8.65
CA PRO A 98 24.17 -1.27 -9.82
C PRO A 98 22.71 -1.50 -9.41
N GLY A 99 21.78 -0.85 -10.13
CA GLY A 99 20.34 -1.15 -10.03
C GLY A 99 19.48 -0.14 -9.25
N GLN A 100 19.91 1.10 -9.03
CA GLN A 100 19.14 2.07 -8.25
C GLN A 100 19.14 3.52 -8.77
N SER A 101 18.78 3.71 -10.04
CA SER A 101 18.74 5.03 -10.71
C SER A 101 20.14 5.58 -11.03
N ILE A 102 20.82 4.91 -11.96
CA ILE A 102 21.75 5.61 -12.85
C ILE A 102 20.96 5.94 -14.13
N GLY A 103 20.31 7.11 -14.20
CA GLY A 103 19.78 7.64 -15.46
C GLY A 103 18.30 8.04 -15.55
N ALA A 104 17.51 7.96 -14.48
CA ALA A 104 16.16 8.55 -14.51
C ALA A 104 16.28 10.09 -14.49
N SER A 105 15.94 10.75 -15.60
CA SER A 105 15.90 12.22 -15.65
C SER A 105 14.96 12.77 -14.56
N LEU A 106 15.13 14.05 -14.20
CA LEU A 106 14.25 14.73 -13.24
C LEU A 106 12.76 14.50 -13.58
N THR A 107 12.42 14.51 -14.87
CA THR A 107 11.07 14.25 -15.36
C THR A 107 10.55 12.86 -14.98
N HIS A 108 11.38 11.81 -15.10
CA HIS A 108 11.01 10.45 -14.69
C HIS A 108 10.81 10.35 -13.18
N LYS A 109 11.64 11.04 -12.39
CA LYS A 109 11.48 11.05 -10.92
C LYS A 109 10.18 11.74 -10.50
N VAL A 110 9.86 12.88 -11.12
CA VAL A 110 8.59 13.60 -10.85
C VAL A 110 7.38 12.76 -11.28
N ALA A 111 7.44 12.11 -12.45
CA ALA A 111 6.37 11.23 -12.93
C ALA A 111 6.18 10.01 -12.01
N ALA A 112 7.27 9.42 -11.51
CA ALA A 112 7.21 8.31 -10.55
C ALA A 112 6.54 8.72 -9.24
N VAL A 113 6.89 9.89 -8.67
CA VAL A 113 6.21 10.43 -7.48
C VAL A 113 4.71 10.59 -7.75
N LYS A 114 4.33 11.11 -8.92
CA LYS A 114 2.91 11.28 -9.26
C LYS A 114 2.17 9.95 -9.43
N LEU A 115 2.83 8.92 -9.94
CA LEU A 115 2.29 7.56 -10.01
C LEU A 115 2.10 6.96 -8.61
N ASP A 116 3.08 7.12 -7.73
CA ASP A 116 2.99 6.65 -6.33
C ASP A 116 1.81 7.32 -5.61
N GLU A 117 1.65 8.64 -5.76
CA GLU A 117 0.50 9.39 -5.22
C GLU A 117 -0.84 8.86 -5.78
N PHE A 118 -0.89 8.51 -7.08
CA PHE A 118 -2.11 7.96 -7.70
C PHE A 118 -2.48 6.59 -7.14
N VAL A 119 -1.50 5.71 -6.95
CA VAL A 119 -1.72 4.39 -6.35
C VAL A 119 -2.22 4.54 -4.90
N MET A 120 -1.63 5.46 -4.14
CA MET A 120 -2.07 5.74 -2.77
C MET A 120 -3.52 6.27 -2.73
N ALA A 121 -3.89 7.14 -3.66
CA ALA A 121 -5.27 7.63 -3.78
C ALA A 121 -6.25 6.49 -4.11
N LEU A 122 -5.90 5.56 -5.00
CA LEU A 122 -6.72 4.37 -5.25
C LEU A 122 -6.89 3.49 -4.01
N LYS A 123 -5.84 3.31 -3.21
CA LYS A 123 -5.94 2.58 -1.94
C LYS A 123 -6.82 3.28 -0.93
N GLU A 124 -6.80 4.61 -0.90
CA GLU A 124 -7.68 5.41 -0.06
C GLU A 124 -9.14 5.30 -0.51
N VAL A 125 -9.41 5.31 -1.83
CA VAL A 125 -10.74 5.01 -2.40
C VAL A 125 -11.21 3.63 -1.94
N ILE A 126 -10.39 2.59 -2.13
CA ILE A 126 -10.70 1.22 -1.71
C ILE A 126 -11.03 1.18 -0.22
N SER A 127 -10.18 1.75 0.63
CA SER A 127 -10.37 1.77 2.08
C SER A 127 -11.66 2.49 2.47
N THR A 128 -11.95 3.62 1.83
CA THR A 128 -13.17 4.42 2.06
C THR A 128 -14.42 3.61 1.70
N VAL A 129 -14.42 2.92 0.56
CA VAL A 129 -15.54 2.09 0.09
C VAL A 129 -15.76 0.89 1.02
N VAL A 130 -14.67 0.18 1.35
CA VAL A 130 -14.71 -0.98 2.25
C VAL A 130 -15.22 -0.58 3.63
N SER A 131 -14.80 0.57 4.17
CA SER A 131 -15.26 1.06 5.48
C SER A 131 -16.77 1.35 5.53
N CYS A 132 -17.37 1.62 4.37
CA CYS A 132 -18.81 1.85 4.22
C CYS A 132 -19.57 0.59 3.76
N TYR A 133 -18.90 -0.57 3.70
CA TYR A 133 -19.45 -1.82 3.15
C TYR A 133 -20.02 -1.65 1.72
N GLY A 134 -19.35 -0.84 0.90
CA GLY A 134 -19.73 -0.63 -0.51
C GLY A 134 -19.36 -1.83 -1.39
N TYR A 135 -20.11 -2.04 -2.48
CA TYR A 135 -19.95 -3.22 -3.33
C TYR A 135 -19.21 -2.97 -4.63
N GLU A 136 -19.28 -1.76 -5.18
CA GLU A 136 -18.60 -1.41 -6.42
C GLU A 136 -18.29 0.08 -6.54
N VAL A 137 -17.27 0.39 -7.32
CA VAL A 137 -16.88 1.75 -7.70
C VAL A 137 -16.45 1.78 -9.15
N THR A 138 -16.90 2.81 -9.87
CA THR A 138 -16.38 3.16 -11.19
C THR A 138 -15.78 4.56 -11.17
N ILE A 139 -14.54 4.68 -11.63
CA ILE A 139 -13.82 5.95 -11.79
C ILE A 139 -13.57 6.16 -13.27
N SER A 140 -13.93 7.32 -13.82
CA SER A 140 -13.64 7.67 -15.21
C SER A 140 -12.62 8.81 -15.30
N PHE A 141 -11.74 8.72 -16.29
CA PHE A 141 -10.81 9.79 -16.66
C PHE A 141 -10.95 10.09 -18.14
N THR A 142 -10.99 11.37 -18.48
CA THR A 142 -11.09 11.87 -19.85
C THR A 142 -9.72 12.25 -20.39
N MET A 143 -9.51 12.12 -21.69
CA MET A 143 -8.32 12.62 -22.39
C MET A 143 -8.37 14.15 -22.54
N GLU A 144 -9.57 14.72 -22.66
CA GLU A 144 -9.82 16.15 -22.77
C GLU A 144 -10.00 16.77 -21.37
N ASP A 145 -9.78 18.09 -21.22
CA ASP A 145 -9.89 18.87 -19.96
C ASP A 145 -11.32 18.92 -19.36
N ASP A 146 -12.16 17.96 -19.71
CA ASP A 146 -13.51 17.79 -19.18
C ASP A 146 -13.50 17.16 -17.78
N GLU A 147 -14.56 17.41 -17.02
CA GLU A 147 -14.66 17.06 -15.60
C GLU A 147 -14.58 15.53 -15.38
N MET A 148 -13.69 15.10 -14.50
CA MET A 148 -13.59 13.73 -14.00
C MET A 148 -14.87 13.34 -13.25
N GLU A 149 -15.43 12.16 -13.52
CA GLU A 149 -16.65 11.65 -12.87
C GLU A 149 -16.35 10.40 -12.02
N VAL A 150 -16.91 10.35 -10.80
CA VAL A 150 -16.81 9.19 -9.90
C VAL A 150 -18.22 8.83 -9.45
N THR A 151 -18.62 7.58 -9.62
CA THR A 151 -19.98 7.13 -9.27
C THR A 151 -19.96 5.80 -8.52
N THR A 152 -20.81 5.68 -7.49
CA THR A 152 -21.16 4.42 -6.82
C THR A 152 -22.65 4.11 -7.03
N ASP A 153 -23.06 3.64 -8.22
CA ASP A 153 -24.47 3.29 -8.50
C ASP A 153 -24.65 1.76 -8.54
N THR A 154 -25.46 1.21 -7.62
CA THR A 154 -25.70 -0.22 -7.41
C THR A 154 -26.73 -0.83 -8.38
N ASP A 155 -27.21 -0.11 -9.40
CA ASP A 155 -28.33 -0.56 -10.24
C ASP A 155 -28.08 -0.51 -11.76
N LYS A 156 -26.83 -0.57 -12.23
CA LYS A 156 -26.58 -0.74 -13.68
C LYS A 156 -25.56 -1.83 -13.99
N THR A 157 -26.09 -2.93 -14.53
CA THR A 157 -25.35 -3.91 -15.32
C THR A 157 -24.37 -3.24 -16.31
N PRO A 158 -23.20 -3.84 -16.60
CA PRO A 158 -22.15 -3.29 -17.48
C PRO A 158 -22.52 -3.19 -18.98
N HIS A 159 -23.81 -3.15 -19.32
CA HIS A 159 -24.32 -3.01 -20.67
C HIS A 159 -25.24 -1.78 -20.79
N ALA A 160 -24.68 -0.60 -20.55
CA ALA A 160 -25.26 0.67 -21.04
C ALA A 160 -24.18 1.76 -21.08
N PHE A 161 -23.14 1.57 -21.90
CA PHE A 161 -22.19 2.62 -22.32
C PHE A 161 -22.84 3.62 -23.30
N TYR A 162 -24.04 4.09 -22.95
CA TYR A 162 -24.71 5.20 -23.62
C TYR A 162 -25.42 6.02 -22.55
N ASN A 163 -24.68 6.87 -21.84
CA ASN A 163 -25.26 8.09 -21.32
C ASN A 163 -24.28 9.24 -21.49
N ILE A 164 -24.84 10.27 -22.10
CA ILE A 164 -24.27 11.52 -22.58
C ILE A 164 -23.69 12.32 -21.39
N PRO A 165 -22.65 13.16 -21.59
CA PRO A 165 -22.05 13.96 -20.53
C PRO A 165 -23.09 14.87 -19.88
N GLY A 166 -23.06 14.95 -18.55
CA GLY A 166 -23.83 15.91 -17.77
C GLY A 166 -25.21 15.42 -17.32
N ARG A 167 -25.25 14.55 -16.29
CA ARG A 167 -26.42 14.50 -15.41
C ARG A 167 -26.14 13.92 -14.02
N ILE A 168 -25.94 14.82 -13.06
CA ILE A 168 -26.13 14.55 -11.63
C ILE A 168 -27.56 14.03 -11.44
N ARG A 169 -27.71 12.77 -11.01
CA ARG A 169 -28.95 12.32 -10.34
C ARG A 169 -28.66 12.25 -8.85
N HIS A 170 -29.04 13.33 -8.16
CA HIS A 170 -29.08 13.36 -6.71
C HIS A 170 -30.01 12.28 -6.16
N PHE A 171 -29.46 11.38 -5.34
CA PHE A 171 -30.20 10.76 -4.24
C PHE A 171 -29.32 10.78 -2.98
N SER A 172 -29.88 11.37 -1.93
CA SER A 172 -29.23 11.73 -0.67
C SER A 172 -28.89 10.52 0.20
N LYS A 173 -27.61 10.12 0.21
CA LYS A 173 -26.81 9.85 1.41
C LYS A 173 -25.77 11.00 1.51
N PRO A 174 -25.04 11.22 2.63
CA PRO A 174 -23.77 11.94 2.53
C PRO A 174 -22.97 11.19 1.48
N SER A 175 -22.91 11.74 0.26
CA SER A 175 -22.56 10.96 -0.91
C SER A 175 -21.09 10.61 -0.75
N ILE A 176 -20.82 9.33 -0.57
CA ILE A 176 -19.46 8.79 -0.59
C ILE A 176 -18.75 9.27 -1.86
N ASP A 177 -19.47 9.48 -2.96
CA ASP A 177 -18.96 10.07 -4.20
C ASP A 177 -18.26 11.42 -3.96
N GLY A 178 -18.77 12.28 -3.07
CA GLY A 178 -18.10 13.55 -2.75
C GLY A 178 -16.73 13.37 -2.09
N ILE A 179 -16.60 12.35 -1.24
CA ILE A 179 -15.33 11.97 -0.60
C ILE A 179 -14.40 11.34 -1.64
N LEU A 180 -14.89 10.38 -2.43
CA LEU A 180 -14.11 9.71 -3.47
C LEU A 180 -13.64 10.69 -4.55
N MET A 181 -14.51 11.63 -4.94
CA MET A 181 -14.17 12.73 -5.82
C MET A 181 -13.06 13.59 -5.22
N GLY A 182 -13.13 13.91 -3.92
CA GLY A 182 -12.08 14.62 -3.21
C GLY A 182 -10.72 13.93 -3.27
N ILE A 183 -10.69 12.60 -3.09
CA ILE A 183 -9.49 11.77 -3.14
C ILE A 183 -8.88 11.76 -4.56
N MET A 184 -9.70 11.60 -5.60
CA MET A 184 -9.21 11.44 -6.97
C MET A 184 -8.99 12.76 -7.72
N LYS A 185 -9.57 13.88 -7.25
CA LYS A 185 -9.49 15.20 -7.88
C LYS A 185 -8.07 15.65 -8.25
N PRO A 186 -7.00 15.41 -7.45
CA PRO A 186 -5.63 15.76 -7.82
C PRO A 186 -5.10 15.07 -9.08
N PHE A 187 -5.83 14.09 -9.61
CA PHE A 187 -5.48 13.31 -10.79
C PHE A 187 -6.43 13.53 -11.96
N GLN A 188 -7.39 14.46 -11.88
CA GLN A 188 -8.36 14.71 -12.96
C GLN A 188 -7.69 14.90 -14.34
N LEU A 189 -6.56 15.63 -14.40
CA LEU A 189 -5.83 15.92 -15.65
C LEU A 189 -4.77 14.87 -16.02
N SER A 190 -4.41 13.99 -15.08
CA SER A 190 -3.28 13.06 -15.27
C SER A 190 -3.68 11.59 -15.22
N GLY A 191 -4.85 11.26 -14.68
CA GLY A 191 -5.30 9.90 -14.46
C GLY A 191 -5.48 9.12 -15.76
N TYR A 192 -6.01 9.75 -16.82
CA TYR A 192 -6.08 9.14 -18.15
C TYR A 192 -4.70 8.68 -18.60
N HIS A 193 -3.71 9.58 -18.56
CA HIS A 193 -2.35 9.28 -19.00
C HIS A 193 -1.67 8.23 -18.10
N ILE A 194 -1.84 8.33 -16.78
CA ILE A 194 -1.30 7.37 -15.81
C ILE A 194 -1.84 5.97 -16.11
N ILE A 195 -3.15 5.80 -16.25
CA ILE A 195 -3.76 4.49 -16.54
C ILE A 195 -3.35 3.99 -17.92
N SER A 196 -3.33 4.86 -18.93
CA SER A 196 -2.93 4.47 -20.28
C SER A 196 -1.50 3.93 -20.37
N MET A 197 -0.59 4.42 -19.52
CA MET A 197 0.81 4.01 -19.50
C MET A 197 1.11 2.89 -18.49
N PHE A 198 0.52 2.96 -17.30
CA PHE A 198 0.89 2.11 -16.15
C PHE A 198 -0.27 1.28 -15.59
N GLY A 199 -1.46 1.34 -16.20
CA GLY A 199 -2.67 0.72 -15.64
C GLY A 199 -2.51 -0.77 -15.33
N LYS A 200 -1.83 -1.53 -16.20
CA LYS A 200 -1.59 -2.97 -15.97
C LYS A 200 -0.65 -3.24 -14.79
N ASP A 201 0.31 -2.34 -14.56
CA ASP A 201 1.22 -2.45 -13.41
C ASP A 201 0.51 -2.07 -12.12
N VAL A 202 -0.33 -1.02 -12.15
CA VAL A 202 -1.21 -0.63 -11.04
C VAL A 202 -2.19 -1.75 -10.69
N GLU A 203 -2.85 -2.35 -11.68
CA GLU A 203 -3.76 -3.49 -11.50
C GLU A 203 -3.04 -4.66 -10.80
N ARG A 204 -1.83 -5.01 -11.27
CA ARG A 204 -1.03 -6.10 -10.68
C ARG A 204 -0.62 -5.79 -9.24
N HIS A 205 -0.23 -4.54 -8.98
CA HIS A 205 0.17 -4.08 -7.65
C HIS A 205 -1.00 -4.18 -6.66
N ILE A 206 -2.16 -3.61 -7.01
CA ILE A 206 -3.37 -3.65 -6.16
C ILE A 206 -3.84 -5.09 -5.92
N LYS A 207 -3.89 -5.94 -6.95
CA LYS A 207 -4.28 -7.36 -6.82
C LYS A 207 -3.29 -8.18 -5.98
N SER A 208 -2.03 -7.76 -5.88
CA SER A 208 -1.05 -8.44 -5.02
C SER A 208 -1.31 -8.20 -3.53
N GLU A 209 -1.94 -7.07 -3.18
CA GLU A 209 -2.30 -6.73 -1.80
C GLU A 209 -3.73 -7.17 -1.45
N MET A 210 -4.65 -7.14 -2.41
CA MET A 210 -6.06 -7.52 -2.26
C MET A 210 -6.49 -8.47 -3.40
N PRO A 211 -6.15 -9.77 -3.32
CA PRO A 211 -6.41 -10.73 -4.40
C PRO A 211 -7.91 -11.00 -4.65
N GLU A 212 -8.76 -10.76 -3.65
CA GLU A 212 -10.21 -10.91 -3.73
C GLU A 212 -10.93 -9.73 -4.41
N LEU A 213 -10.24 -8.60 -4.59
CA LEU A 213 -10.75 -7.44 -5.30
C LEU A 213 -10.79 -7.70 -6.81
N ILE A 214 -11.98 -7.55 -7.40
CA ILE A 214 -12.09 -7.47 -8.85
C ILE A 214 -11.67 -6.05 -9.25
N PHE A 215 -10.59 -5.94 -10.01
CA PHE A 215 -10.09 -4.68 -10.55
C PHE A 215 -9.93 -4.84 -12.06
N GLU A 216 -10.66 -4.02 -12.82
CA GLU A 216 -10.72 -4.07 -14.28
C GLU A 216 -10.54 -2.67 -14.89
N LEU A 217 -9.88 -2.63 -16.05
CA LEU A 217 -9.59 -1.41 -16.79
C LEU A 217 -10.25 -1.46 -18.15
N PHE A 218 -11.04 -0.44 -18.48
CA PHE A 218 -11.73 -0.33 -19.76
C PHE A 218 -11.31 0.96 -20.49
N PRO A 219 -10.58 0.86 -21.61
CA PRO A 219 -10.45 1.99 -22.52
C PRO A 219 -11.73 2.16 -23.34
N ASP A 220 -12.20 3.40 -23.52
CA ASP A 220 -13.35 3.70 -24.38
C ASP A 220 -13.22 5.11 -24.95
N LEU A 221 -13.12 5.25 -26.29
CA LEU A 221 -13.19 6.51 -27.05
C LEU A 221 -12.83 7.81 -26.29
N GLY A 222 -11.57 7.95 -25.84
CA GLY A 222 -11.09 9.15 -25.15
C GLY A 222 -11.29 9.15 -23.63
N PHE A 223 -11.75 8.03 -23.07
CA PHE A 223 -11.94 7.77 -21.66
C PHE A 223 -11.16 6.52 -21.22
N TYR A 224 -10.80 6.50 -19.95
CA TYR A 224 -10.37 5.30 -19.24
C TYR A 224 -11.23 5.11 -18.00
N PHE A 225 -11.77 3.91 -17.84
CA PHE A 225 -12.52 3.52 -16.66
C PHE A 225 -11.71 2.56 -15.80
N ILE A 226 -11.73 2.80 -14.50
CA ILE A 226 -11.37 1.82 -13.47
C ILE A 226 -12.66 1.30 -12.87
N TYR A 227 -12.87 -0.01 -12.95
CA TYR A 227 -13.95 -0.70 -12.25
C TYR A 227 -13.37 -1.51 -11.10
N MET A 228 -13.94 -1.35 -9.92
CA MET A 228 -13.61 -2.10 -8.72
C MET A 228 -14.86 -2.73 -8.12
N ASN A 229 -14.82 -4.04 -7.85
CA ASN A 229 -15.92 -4.75 -7.19
C ASN A 229 -15.44 -5.51 -5.95
N PHE A 230 -16.11 -5.23 -4.83
CA PHE A 230 -15.76 -5.63 -3.47
C PHE A 230 -16.65 -6.75 -2.92
N LYS A 231 -17.53 -7.35 -3.74
CA LYS A 231 -18.52 -8.34 -3.27
C LYS A 231 -17.88 -9.51 -2.51
N ASN A 232 -16.65 -9.87 -2.87
CA ASN A 232 -15.91 -10.97 -2.26
C ASN A 232 -14.92 -10.52 -1.17
N CYS A 233 -14.86 -9.22 -0.84
CA CYS A 233 -13.95 -8.66 0.16
C CYS A 233 -14.47 -8.82 1.60
N TYR A 234 -15.74 -9.19 1.80
CA TYR A 234 -16.38 -9.20 3.12
C TYR A 234 -16.55 -10.62 3.67
N ASP A 235 -15.45 -11.26 4.05
CA ASP A 235 -15.50 -12.54 4.77
C ASP A 235 -15.85 -12.28 6.25
N HIS A 236 -17.04 -12.74 6.66
CA HIS A 236 -17.58 -12.52 8.00
C HIS A 236 -16.61 -12.95 9.11
N ASP A 237 -16.06 -14.16 9.01
CA ASP A 237 -15.20 -14.72 10.06
C ASP A 237 -13.84 -14.02 10.08
N ALA A 238 -13.30 -13.63 8.92
CA ALA A 238 -12.09 -12.84 8.83
C ALA A 238 -12.27 -11.44 9.42
N ILE A 239 -13.42 -10.79 9.19
CA ILE A 239 -13.75 -9.50 9.78
C ILE A 239 -13.85 -9.63 11.30
N LEU A 240 -14.59 -10.63 11.81
CA LEU A 240 -14.71 -10.86 13.26
C LEU A 240 -13.34 -11.08 13.90
N ARG A 241 -12.48 -11.91 13.28
CA ARG A 241 -11.12 -12.19 13.76
C ARG A 241 -10.23 -10.94 13.85
N ASN A 242 -10.50 -9.93 13.05
CA ASN A 242 -9.75 -8.66 13.03
C ASN A 242 -10.50 -7.50 13.69
N SER A 243 -11.60 -7.78 14.39
CA SER A 243 -12.42 -6.78 15.07
C SER A 243 -12.30 -6.90 16.59
N CYS A 244 -12.83 -5.90 17.31
CA CYS A 244 -12.99 -5.98 18.76
C CYS A 244 -14.05 -7.01 19.21
N LEU A 245 -14.78 -7.64 18.28
CA LEU A 245 -15.79 -8.67 18.53
C LEU A 245 -15.21 -10.09 18.56
N LEU A 246 -13.88 -10.22 18.47
CA LEU A 246 -13.20 -11.51 18.59
C LEU A 246 -13.60 -12.22 19.90
N GLY A 247 -14.18 -13.42 19.78
CA GLY A 247 -14.54 -14.26 20.92
C GLY A 247 -15.99 -14.14 21.39
N ILE A 248 -16.87 -13.42 20.68
CA ILE A 248 -18.32 -13.55 20.88
C ILE A 248 -18.75 -14.90 20.26
N ASP A 249 -19.11 -15.84 21.12
CA ASP A 249 -19.64 -17.14 20.72
C ASP A 249 -21.02 -16.93 20.07
N PRO A 250 -21.27 -17.37 18.82
CA PRO A 250 -22.57 -17.20 18.17
C PRO A 250 -23.70 -18.05 18.79
N ALA A 251 -23.48 -18.70 19.94
CA ALA A 251 -24.44 -19.57 20.60
C ALA A 251 -24.90 -19.00 21.96
N VAL A 252 -25.64 -17.90 21.93
CA VAL A 252 -26.63 -17.60 22.98
C VAL A 252 -27.90 -17.09 22.30
N GLU A 253 -28.55 -17.97 21.52
CA GLU A 253 -30.01 -17.87 21.41
C GLU A 253 -30.55 -18.51 22.70
N GLU A 254 -31.00 -17.67 23.64
CA GLU A 254 -31.73 -18.11 24.81
C GLU A 254 -33.03 -18.81 24.34
N GLU A 255 -33.09 -20.14 24.47
CA GLU A 255 -34.36 -20.85 24.58
C GLU A 255 -35.03 -20.45 25.91
N GLU A 256 -35.64 -19.26 25.96
CA GLU A 256 -36.72 -18.97 26.91
C GLU A 256 -38.06 -19.16 26.19
N ASP A 257 -38.65 -20.36 26.34
CA ASP A 257 -40.05 -20.53 26.76
C ASP A 257 -40.44 -22.01 26.79
N GLY A 258 -39.83 -22.75 27.72
CA GLY A 258 -40.33 -24.04 28.19
C GLY A 258 -41.22 -23.86 29.40
N VAL A 259 -42.44 -23.34 29.23
CA VAL A 259 -43.46 -23.34 30.30
C VAL A 259 -43.81 -24.79 30.65
N THR A 260 -43.15 -25.31 31.69
CA THR A 260 -43.52 -26.56 32.33
C THR A 260 -44.74 -26.32 33.20
N VAL A 261 -45.90 -26.79 32.73
CA VAL A 261 -47.12 -26.93 33.54
C VAL A 261 -46.86 -28.00 34.60
N GLY A 262 -46.34 -27.56 35.75
CA GLY A 262 -46.19 -28.37 36.95
C GLY A 262 -47.56 -28.62 37.60
N GLY A 263 -48.03 -29.86 37.51
CA GLY A 263 -49.25 -30.33 38.16
C GLY A 263 -49.21 -30.16 39.67
N GLY A 264 -50.11 -29.32 40.19
CA GLY A 264 -50.41 -29.23 41.62
C GLY A 264 -51.24 -30.43 42.08
N LYS A 265 -50.61 -31.33 42.83
CA LYS A 265 -51.29 -32.32 43.68
C LYS A 265 -52.10 -31.58 44.75
N ASN A 266 -53.43 -31.78 44.73
CA ASN A 266 -54.30 -31.48 45.85
C ASN A 266 -54.55 -32.77 46.63
N GLY A 267 -54.20 -32.79 47.91
CA GLY A 267 -54.52 -33.88 48.82
C GLY A 267 -54.45 -33.42 50.27
N GLY A 268 -55.57 -33.51 50.99
CA GLY A 268 -55.59 -33.49 52.45
C GLY A 268 -56.83 -32.81 53.06
N GLY A 269 -57.79 -33.60 53.49
CA GLY A 269 -58.88 -33.17 54.37
C GLY A 269 -59.94 -34.25 54.57
N GLY A 270 -59.68 -35.21 55.48
CA GLY A 270 -60.64 -36.24 55.91
C GLY A 270 -61.43 -35.84 57.16
N SER A 271 -62.61 -36.45 57.29
CA SER A 271 -63.18 -37.13 58.48
C SER A 271 -63.28 -36.36 59.81
N GLU A 272 -64.40 -36.30 60.54
CA GLU A 272 -65.54 -37.23 60.76
C GLU A 272 -66.88 -36.47 60.84
#